data_AF-A0A950K0W8-F1
#
_entry.id   AF-A0A950K0W8-F1
#
_cell.length_a   1.000
_cell.length_b   1.000
_cell.length_c   1.000
_cell.angle_alpha   90.00
_cell.angle_beta   90.00
_cell.angle_gamma   90.00
#
_symmetry.space_group_name_H-M   'P 1'
#
loop_
_entity.id
_entity.type
_entity.pdbx_description
1 polymer ?
#
loop_
_entity_poly.entity_id
_entity_poly.type
_entity_poly.pdbx_seq_one_letter_code
_entity_poly.pdbx_strand_id
1 'polypeptide(L)'
;MADLPARNLICRCYVVDEAAIRQAIADHQLKQVEEVTAVTRAGGGCSSCWDDIQAILSGVWGKPLPRDVPDETGLSSAQKRALIVKALDAEVHPLLDRNRIQMQLVDVAGDRVLARFTGNGVGTTAASFLALKRYVVQKMTDAVGQKMNLVELNVLETLAP
;
A
#
# COMPACT_ATOMS: atom_id res chain seq x y z
N MET A 1 -24.37 -1.92 -27.51
CA MET A 1 -23.59 -1.08 -26.58
C MET A 1 -22.39 -1.90 -26.15
N ALA A 2 -21.21 -1.59 -26.68
CA ALA A 2 -20.01 -2.37 -26.41
C ALA A 2 -19.67 -2.25 -24.92
N ASP A 3 -19.58 -3.42 -24.27
CA ASP A 3 -19.08 -3.59 -22.92
C ASP A 3 -17.63 -3.06 -22.92
N LEU A 4 -17.43 -1.87 -22.32
CA LEU A 4 -16.08 -1.35 -22.09
C LEU A 4 -15.42 -2.32 -21.10
N PRO A 5 -14.23 -2.87 -21.39
CA PRO A 5 -13.58 -3.80 -20.48
C PRO A 5 -13.42 -3.10 -19.13
N ALA A 6 -13.86 -3.78 -18.06
CA ALA A 6 -13.75 -3.27 -16.70
C ALA A 6 -12.29 -2.86 -16.45
N ARG A 7 -12.03 -1.55 -16.34
CA ARG A 7 -10.68 -1.04 -16.11
C ARG A 7 -10.25 -1.54 -14.73
N ASN A 8 -9.34 -2.50 -14.69
CA ASN A 8 -8.83 -3.07 -13.44
C ASN A 8 -8.05 -1.99 -12.70
N LEU A 9 -8.69 -1.36 -11.72
CA LEU A 9 -8.13 -0.22 -11.01
C LEU A 9 -7.13 -0.70 -9.95
N ILE A 10 -5.85 -0.49 -10.21
CA ILE A 10 -4.75 -0.90 -9.33
C ILE A 10 -4.53 0.13 -8.23
N CYS A 11 -4.27 1.39 -8.60
CA CYS A 11 -4.02 2.45 -7.63
C CYS A 11 -5.27 3.30 -7.40
N ARG A 12 -6.00 3.00 -6.31
CA ARG A 12 -7.18 3.77 -5.89
C ARG A 12 -6.84 5.21 -5.46
N CYS A 13 -5.61 5.45 -5.01
CA CYS A 13 -5.15 6.77 -4.60
C CYS A 13 -5.05 7.75 -5.78
N TYR A 14 -4.48 7.31 -6.91
CA TYR A 14 -4.22 8.17 -8.07
C TYR A 14 -5.08 7.81 -9.28
N VAL A 15 -6.05 6.91 -9.09
CA VAL A 15 -6.97 6.43 -10.12
C VAL A 15 -6.21 5.90 -11.34
N VAL A 16 -5.23 5.03 -11.09
CA VAL A 16 -4.40 4.40 -12.14
C VAL A 16 -4.83 2.95 -12.32
N ASP A 17 -5.15 2.57 -13.54
CA ASP A 17 -5.52 1.21 -13.93
C ASP A 17 -4.31 0.38 -14.38
N GLU A 18 -4.52 -0.93 -14.49
CA GLU A 18 -3.48 -1.88 -14.91
C GLU A 18 -2.95 -1.59 -16.32
N ALA A 19 -3.81 -1.16 -17.24
CA ALA A 19 -3.41 -0.88 -18.62
C ALA A 19 -2.41 0.28 -18.69
N ALA A 20 -2.67 1.36 -17.95
CA ALA A 20 -1.76 2.49 -17.83
C ALA A 20 -0.41 2.09 -17.22
N ILE A 21 -0.42 1.23 -16.18
CA ILE A 21 0.82 0.71 -15.58
C ILE A 21 1.60 -0.14 -16.59
N ARG A 22 0.93 -1.05 -17.30
CA ARG A 22 1.56 -1.91 -18.32
C ARG A 22 2.15 -1.10 -19.47
N GLN A 23 1.45 -0.08 -19.95
CA GLN A 23 1.97 0.84 -20.96
C GLN A 23 3.22 1.56 -20.46
N ALA A 24 3.18 2.15 -19.26
CA ALA A 24 4.33 2.83 -18.69
C ALA A 24 5.55 1.89 -18.53
N ILE A 25 5.33 0.64 -18.11
CA ILE A 25 6.40 -0.37 -18.01
C ILE A 25 7.01 -0.65 -19.39
N ALA A 26 6.18 -0.83 -20.42
CA ALA A 26 6.66 -1.14 -21.77
C ALA A 26 7.42 0.05 -22.38
N ASP A 27 6.87 1.26 -22.27
CA ASP A 27 7.40 2.48 -22.90
C ASP A 27 8.73 2.92 -22.28
N HIS A 28 8.88 2.74 -20.96
CA HIS A 28 10.06 3.19 -20.22
C HIS A 28 10.95 2.05 -19.71
N GLN A 29 10.63 0.81 -20.06
CA GLN A 29 11.36 -0.40 -19.62
C GLN A 29 11.54 -0.50 -18.09
N LEU A 30 10.51 -0.13 -17.34
CA LEU A 30 10.53 -0.06 -15.87
C LEU A 30 10.67 -1.46 -15.27
N LYS A 31 11.47 -1.61 -14.21
CA LYS A 31 11.76 -2.89 -13.55
C LYS A 31 11.50 -2.86 -12.04
N GLN A 32 11.23 -1.70 -11.47
CA GLN A 32 11.00 -1.52 -10.04
C GLN A 32 9.71 -0.73 -9.78
N VAL A 33 9.09 -0.96 -8.63
CA VAL A 33 7.81 -0.31 -8.25
C VAL A 33 7.99 1.20 -8.10
N GLU A 34 9.15 1.63 -7.64
CA GLU A 34 9.57 3.02 -7.49
C GLU A 34 9.64 3.73 -8.85
N GLU A 35 10.15 3.05 -9.87
CA GLU A 35 10.21 3.58 -11.24
C GLU A 35 8.78 3.72 -11.81
N VAL A 36 7.92 2.72 -11.59
CA VAL A 36 6.48 2.83 -11.91
C VAL A 36 5.83 3.99 -11.17
N THR A 37 6.19 4.18 -9.89
CA THR A 37 5.68 5.28 -9.07
C THR A 37 6.13 6.64 -9.64
N ALA A 38 7.38 6.77 -10.05
CA ALA A 38 7.92 8.00 -10.62
C ALA A 38 7.20 8.40 -11.91
N VAL A 39 6.84 7.44 -12.77
CA VAL A 39 6.19 7.69 -14.06
C VAL A 39 4.67 7.87 -13.91
N THR A 40 4.01 7.00 -13.15
CA THR A 40 2.54 6.91 -13.13
C THR A 40 1.90 7.54 -11.89
N ARG A 41 2.70 7.85 -10.85
CA ARG A 41 2.28 8.17 -9.48
C ARG A 41 1.63 7.00 -8.72
N ALA A 42 1.30 5.89 -9.39
CA ALA A 42 0.76 4.71 -8.72
C ALA A 42 1.73 4.22 -7.64
N GLY A 43 1.22 3.86 -6.46
CA GLY A 43 2.07 3.47 -5.33
C GLY A 43 2.57 4.63 -4.46
N GLY A 44 2.58 5.89 -4.91
CA GLY A 44 3.14 7.00 -4.13
C GLY A 44 2.36 7.41 -2.88
N GLY A 45 1.10 6.98 -2.76
CA GLY A 45 0.18 7.40 -1.71
C GLY A 45 0.25 6.47 -0.50
N CYS A 46 -0.82 5.69 -0.30
CA CYS A 46 -0.88 4.70 0.77
C CYS A 46 -0.15 3.38 0.49
N SER A 47 0.51 3.28 -0.67
CA SER A 47 1.30 2.11 -1.11
C SER A 47 0.66 0.71 -1.05
N SER A 48 -0.63 0.60 -0.74
CA SER A 48 -1.38 -0.67 -0.71
C SER A 48 -1.39 -1.45 -2.04
N CYS A 49 -1.14 -0.77 -3.16
CA CYS A 49 -1.07 -1.38 -4.49
C CYS A 49 0.36 -1.78 -4.91
N TRP A 50 1.37 -1.68 -4.04
CA TRP A 50 2.75 -2.01 -4.40
C TRP A 50 2.91 -3.49 -4.79
N ASP A 51 2.23 -4.39 -4.08
CA ASP A 51 2.28 -5.82 -4.39
C ASP A 51 1.60 -6.12 -5.74
N ASP A 52 0.50 -5.42 -6.07
CA ASP A 52 -0.15 -5.50 -7.39
C ASP A 52 0.77 -4.98 -8.50
N ILE A 53 1.43 -3.84 -8.29
CA ILE A 53 2.40 -3.27 -9.24
C ILE A 53 3.57 -4.25 -9.44
N GLN A 54 4.09 -4.86 -8.37
CA GLN A 54 5.14 -5.87 -8.43
C GLN A 54 4.71 -7.10 -9.24
N ALA A 55 3.45 -7.54 -9.08
CA ALA A 55 2.88 -8.64 -9.85
C ALA A 55 2.77 -8.29 -11.34
N ILE A 56 2.35 -7.06 -11.67
CA ILE A 56 2.28 -6.57 -13.05
C ILE A 56 3.68 -6.51 -13.67
N LEU A 57 4.67 -5.94 -12.97
CA LEU A 57 6.08 -5.93 -13.39
C LEU A 57 6.57 -7.34 -13.69
N SER A 58 6.39 -8.27 -12.76
CA SER A 58 6.83 -9.66 -12.93
C SER A 58 6.13 -10.34 -14.11
N GLY A 59 4.84 -10.05 -14.31
CA GLY A 59 4.06 -10.56 -15.44
C GLY A 59 4.50 -10.00 -16.79
N VAL A 60 4.84 -8.71 -16.89
CA VAL A 60 5.34 -8.09 -18.12
C VAL A 60 6.72 -8.65 -18.49
N TRP A 61 7.60 -8.85 -17.51
CA TRP A 61 8.95 -9.35 -17.75
C TRP A 61 9.07 -10.88 -17.77
N GLY A 62 7.98 -11.61 -17.52
CA GLY A 62 7.94 -13.07 -17.53
C GLY A 62 8.80 -13.74 -16.45
N LYS A 63 9.21 -13.00 -15.43
CA LYS A 63 10.03 -13.50 -14.32
C LYS A 63 9.74 -12.71 -13.05
N PRO A 64 9.88 -13.32 -11.86
CA PRO A 64 9.86 -12.58 -10.61
C PRO A 64 10.93 -11.50 -10.65
N LEU A 65 10.52 -10.24 -10.51
CA LEU A 65 11.46 -9.15 -10.27
C LEU A 65 11.64 -8.97 -8.77
N PRO A 66 12.88 -8.80 -8.29
CA PRO A 66 13.11 -8.50 -6.88
C PRO A 66 12.49 -7.15 -6.54
N ARG A 67 11.87 -7.09 -5.36
CA ARG A 67 11.54 -5.84 -4.70
C ARG A 67 12.71 -5.54 -3.76
N ASP A 68 13.75 -4.94 -4.32
CA ASP A 68 14.94 -4.60 -3.54
C ASP A 68 14.75 -3.18 -3.00
N VAL A 69 14.31 -3.08 -1.74
CA VAL A 69 14.30 -1.81 -1.02
C VAL A 69 15.41 -1.88 0.01
N PRO A 70 16.59 -1.29 -0.28
CA PRO A 70 17.67 -1.22 0.67
C PRO A 70 17.19 -0.63 1.99
N ASP A 71 17.51 -1.31 3.10
CA ASP A 71 17.21 -0.83 4.43
C ASP A 71 18.37 0.05 4.94
N GLU A 72 18.28 1.34 4.60
CA GLU A 72 19.28 2.34 5.01
C GLU A 72 19.12 2.79 6.47
N THR A 73 18.13 2.26 7.22
CA THR A 73 17.82 2.74 8.58
C THR A 73 18.74 2.15 9.64
N GLY A 74 19.31 0.96 9.36
CA GLY A 74 20.04 0.17 10.37
C GLY A 74 19.16 -0.36 11.50
N LEU A 75 17.82 -0.26 11.40
CA LEU A 75 16.88 -0.71 12.42
C LEU A 75 16.40 -2.14 12.16
N SER A 76 16.38 -2.96 13.21
CA SER A 76 15.70 -4.26 13.16
C SER A 76 14.19 -4.10 13.02
N SER A 77 13.52 -5.15 12.51
CA SER A 77 12.05 -5.22 12.45
C SER A 77 11.38 -4.90 13.80
N ALA A 78 11.94 -5.36 14.91
CA ALA A 78 11.42 -5.09 16.25
C ALA A 78 11.52 -3.60 16.64
N GLN A 79 12.63 -2.94 16.30
CA GLN A 79 12.81 -1.51 16.52
C GLN A 79 11.86 -0.69 15.65
N LYS A 80 11.73 -1.03 14.36
CA LYS A 80 10.76 -0.41 13.45
C LYS A 80 9.34 -0.54 13.98
N ARG A 81 8.95 -1.74 14.41
CA ARG A 81 7.64 -1.99 15.04
C ARG A 81 7.40 -1.11 16.25
N ALA A 82 8.38 -0.97 17.15
CA ALA A 82 8.24 -0.14 18.34
C ALA A 82 8.02 1.34 18.00
N LEU A 83 8.77 1.88 17.02
CA LEU A 83 8.62 3.26 16.55
C LEU A 83 7.25 3.48 15.88
N ILE A 84 6.83 2.53 15.04
CA ILE A 84 5.52 2.55 14.38
C ILE A 84 4.39 2.55 15.39
N VAL A 85 4.39 1.62 16.36
CA VAL A 85 3.33 1.55 17.40
C VAL A 85 3.23 2.89 18.13
N LYS A 86 4.36 3.45 18.58
CA LYS A 86 4.38 4.76 19.25
C LYS A 86 3.78 5.87 18.40
N ALA A 87 4.10 5.91 17.11
CA ALA A 87 3.57 6.91 16.19
C ALA A 87 2.07 6.73 15.90
N LEU A 88 1.62 5.49 15.74
CA LEU A 88 0.21 5.17 15.53
C LEU A 88 -0.64 5.54 16.76
N ASP A 89 -0.16 5.21 17.96
CA ASP A 89 -0.85 5.55 19.22
C ASP A 89 -1.04 7.05 19.39
N ALA A 90 0.01 7.84 19.11
CA ALA A 90 -0.02 9.28 19.30
C ALA A 90 -0.86 10.02 18.25
N GLU A 91 -0.76 9.61 16.99
CA GLU A 91 -1.26 10.43 15.86
C GLU A 91 -2.46 9.80 15.13
N VAL A 92 -2.52 8.48 15.06
CA VAL A 92 -3.46 7.76 14.18
C VAL A 92 -4.67 7.23 14.93
N HIS A 93 -4.49 6.69 16.14
CA HIS A 93 -5.57 6.15 16.97
C HIS A 93 -6.75 7.12 17.17
N PRO A 94 -6.54 8.41 17.48
CA PRO A 94 -7.66 9.36 17.61
C PRO A 94 -8.49 9.50 16.33
N LEU A 95 -7.87 9.34 15.15
CA LEU A 95 -8.58 9.39 13.88
C LEU A 95 -9.31 8.08 13.57
N LEU A 96 -8.72 6.94 13.91
CA LEU A 96 -9.37 5.64 13.80
C LEU A 96 -10.67 5.59 14.61
N ASP A 97 -10.63 6.05 15.86
CA ASP A 97 -11.79 6.12 16.75
C ASP A 97 -12.90 7.02 16.20
N ARG A 98 -12.54 8.24 15.76
CA ARG A 98 -13.50 9.19 15.16
C ARG A 98 -14.20 8.62 13.92
N ASN A 99 -13.51 7.79 13.15
CA ASN A 99 -14.05 7.17 11.96
C ASN A 99 -14.70 5.80 12.22
N ARG A 100 -14.70 5.30 13.47
CA ARG A 100 -15.18 3.96 13.85
C ARG A 100 -14.50 2.86 13.03
N ILE A 101 -13.19 2.98 12.89
CA ILE A 101 -12.31 2.01 12.22
C ILE A 101 -11.33 1.49 13.27
N GLN A 102 -11.09 0.19 13.28
CA GLN A 102 -10.00 -0.41 14.06
C GLN A 102 -8.88 -0.82 13.12
N MET A 103 -7.64 -0.67 13.58
CA MET A 103 -6.44 -1.14 12.88
C MET A 103 -5.69 -2.10 13.80
N GLN A 104 -5.43 -3.31 13.31
CA GLN A 104 -4.55 -4.28 13.95
C GLN A 104 -3.23 -4.32 13.19
N LEU A 105 -2.15 -3.92 13.85
CA LEU A 105 -0.79 -4.14 13.35
C LEU A 105 -0.41 -5.61 13.53
N VAL A 106 -0.27 -6.34 12.43
CA VAL A 106 0.04 -7.77 12.43
C VAL A 106 1.55 -8.00 12.50
N ASP A 107 2.31 -7.39 11.58
CA ASP A 107 3.75 -7.57 11.51
C ASP A 107 4.46 -6.38 10.83
N VAL A 108 5.76 -6.27 11.05
CA VAL A 108 6.65 -5.34 10.35
C VAL A 108 7.86 -6.12 9.83
N ALA A 109 8.04 -6.17 8.51
CA ALA A 109 9.12 -6.90 7.86
C ALA A 109 9.75 -6.05 6.75
N GLY A 110 11.02 -5.66 6.94
CA GLY A 110 11.72 -4.75 6.03
C GLY A 110 11.05 -3.38 5.99
N ASP A 111 10.49 -3.03 4.85
CA ASP A 111 9.68 -1.83 4.61
C ASP A 111 8.17 -2.11 4.69
N ARG A 112 7.74 -3.36 4.89
CA ARG A 112 6.32 -3.75 4.87
C ARG A 112 5.71 -3.68 6.26
N VAL A 113 4.55 -3.06 6.34
CA VAL A 113 3.71 -3.00 7.54
C VAL A 113 2.42 -3.72 7.25
N LEU A 114 2.27 -4.91 7.81
CA LEU A 114 1.11 -5.76 7.59
C LEU A 114 0.05 -5.39 8.62
N ALA A 115 -1.14 -4.99 8.14
CA ALA A 115 -2.21 -4.57 9.02
C ALA A 115 -3.57 -5.08 8.54
N ARG A 116 -4.48 -5.26 9.48
CA ARG A 116 -5.90 -5.56 9.22
C ARG A 116 -6.74 -4.39 9.70
N PHE A 117 -7.68 -3.94 8.87
CA PHE A 117 -8.64 -2.92 9.26
C PHE A 117 -10.02 -3.55 9.48
N THR A 118 -10.82 -3.05 10.41
CA THR A 118 -12.23 -3.41 10.56
C THR A 118 -13.07 -2.17 10.85
N GLY A 119 -14.39 -2.25 10.62
CA GLY A 119 -15.30 -1.13 10.86
C GLY A 119 -15.67 -0.34 9.59
N ASN A 120 -16.07 0.91 9.78
CA ASN A 120 -16.78 1.67 8.76
C ASN A 120 -15.92 2.00 7.53
N GLY A 121 -16.41 1.65 6.34
CA GLY A 121 -15.78 2.02 5.08
C GLY A 121 -14.49 1.29 4.75
N VAL A 122 -14.06 0.32 5.57
CA VAL A 122 -12.95 -0.58 5.24
C VAL A 122 -13.28 -1.34 3.96
N GLY A 123 -12.27 -1.52 3.10
CA GLY A 123 -12.42 -2.20 1.81
C GLY A 123 -13.09 -1.37 0.70
N THR A 124 -13.69 -0.22 1.03
CA THR A 124 -14.32 0.66 0.05
C THR A 124 -13.31 1.59 -0.66
N THR A 125 -13.79 2.33 -1.67
CA THR A 125 -13.06 3.43 -2.33
C THR A 125 -13.34 4.79 -1.69
N ALA A 126 -13.94 4.83 -0.49
CA ALA A 126 -14.29 6.08 0.18
C ALA A 126 -13.04 6.96 0.40
N ALA A 127 -13.17 8.24 0.06
CA ALA A 127 -12.08 9.21 0.16
C ALA A 127 -11.54 9.34 1.60
N SER A 128 -12.40 9.23 2.61
CA SER A 128 -12.03 9.25 4.03
C SER A 128 -11.10 8.09 4.40
N PHE A 129 -11.42 6.86 3.96
CA PHE A 129 -10.58 5.70 4.23
C PHE A 129 -9.25 5.77 3.48
N LEU A 130 -9.26 6.20 2.21
CA LEU A 130 -8.02 6.41 1.45
C LEU A 130 -7.13 7.49 2.08
N ALA A 131 -7.71 8.58 2.57
CA ALA A 131 -6.99 9.64 3.27
C ALA A 131 -6.38 9.13 4.58
N LEU A 132 -7.14 8.37 5.37
CA LEU A 132 -6.65 7.73 6.59
C LEU A 132 -5.47 6.80 6.29
N LYS A 133 -5.57 5.94 5.28
CA LYS A 133 -4.46 5.03 4.91
C LYS A 133 -3.20 5.79 4.48
N ARG A 134 -3.35 6.89 3.74
CA ARG A 134 -2.22 7.77 3.40
C ARG A 134 -1.57 8.35 4.66
N TYR A 135 -2.39 8.82 5.60
CA TYR A 135 -1.90 9.38 6.86
C TYR A 135 -1.18 8.34 7.73
N VAL A 136 -1.72 7.11 7.82
CA VAL A 136 -1.07 5.97 8.47
C VAL A 136 0.32 5.74 7.89
N VAL A 137 0.43 5.62 6.56
CA VAL A 137 1.72 5.43 5.88
C VAL A 137 2.68 6.57 6.11
N GLN A 138 2.21 7.82 6.09
CA GLN A 138 3.03 8.99 6.37
C GLN A 138 3.65 8.89 7.76
N LYS A 139 2.84 8.63 8.79
CA LYS A 139 3.33 8.57 10.19
C LYS A 139 4.29 7.43 10.44
N MET A 140 4.07 6.26 9.83
CA MET A 140 5.00 5.14 9.94
C MET A 140 6.33 5.44 9.21
N THR A 141 6.26 6.09 8.05
CA THR A 141 7.43 6.53 7.29
C THR A 141 8.26 7.54 8.07
N ASP A 142 7.61 8.57 8.63
CA ASP A 142 8.27 9.60 9.43
C ASP A 142 8.95 9.02 10.67
N ALA A 143 8.29 8.05 11.33
CA ALA A 143 8.81 7.43 12.55
C ALA A 143 10.05 6.55 12.32
N VAL A 144 10.13 5.91 11.15
CA VAL A 144 11.22 4.98 10.80
C VAL A 144 12.35 5.68 10.04
N GLY A 145 12.05 6.78 9.34
CA GLY A 145 13.01 7.48 8.47
C GLY A 145 13.21 6.81 7.10
N GLN A 146 12.37 5.82 6.77
CA GLN A 146 12.33 5.13 5.48
C GLN A 146 10.88 4.97 5.06
N LYS A 147 10.60 5.00 3.74
CA LYS A 147 9.26 4.76 3.21
C LYS A 147 8.74 3.40 3.69
N MET A 148 7.67 3.42 4.48
CA MET A 148 6.98 2.21 4.92
C MET A 148 5.77 1.94 4.03
N ASN A 149 5.52 0.67 3.74
CA ASN A 149 4.50 0.21 2.81
C ASN A 149 3.42 -0.58 3.53
N LEU A 150 2.20 -0.03 3.54
CA LEU A 150 1.05 -0.65 4.18
C LEU A 150 0.54 -1.81 3.32
N VAL A 151 0.56 -3.01 3.88
CA VAL A 151 -0.01 -4.22 3.28
C VAL A 151 -1.29 -4.55 4.03
N GLU A 152 -2.42 -4.37 3.36
CA GLU A 152 -3.74 -4.69 3.92
C GLU A 152 -3.98 -6.20 3.86
N LEU A 153 -3.97 -6.86 5.02
CA LEU A 153 -4.29 -8.28 5.18
C LEU A 153 -5.79 -8.52 5.34
N ASN A 154 -6.62 -7.59 4.87
CA ASN A 154 -8.06 -7.73 4.80
C ASN A 154 -8.41 -8.84 3.79
N VAL A 155 -8.25 -10.10 4.21
CA VAL A 155 -8.86 -11.24 3.54
C VAL A 155 -10.35 -10.94 3.51
N LEU A 156 -10.98 -11.13 2.35
CA LEU A 156 -12.43 -11.29 2.27
C LEU A 156 -12.78 -12.44 3.20
N GLU A 157 -13.02 -12.15 4.48
CA GLU A 157 -13.89 -12.98 5.31
C GLU A 157 -15.22 -12.92 4.59
N THR A 158 -15.37 -13.88 3.67
CA THR A 158 -16.65 -14.43 3.30
C THR A 158 -17.35 -14.66 4.63
N LEU A 159 -18.32 -13.79 4.90
CA LEU A 159 -19.46 -14.09 5.74
C LEU A 159 -19.77 -15.57 5.55
N ALA A 160 -19.50 -16.36 6.57
CA ALA A 160 -19.92 -17.74 6.62
C ALA A 160 -20.16 -18.12 8.08
N PRO A 161 -21.32 -18.67 8.40
CA PRO A 161 -22.67 -18.29 7.97
C PRO A 161 -23.39 -17.38 8.97
#